data_AF-A0A2U0HCH5-F1
#
_entry.id   AF-A0A2U0HCH5-F1
#
_cell.length_a   1.000
_cell.length_b   1.000
_cell.length_c   1.000
_cell.angle_alpha   90.00
_cell.angle_beta   90.00
_cell.angle_gamma   90.00
#
_symmetry.space_group_name_H-M   'P 1'
#
loop_
_entity.id
_entity.type
_entity.pdbx_description
1 polymer ?
#
loop_
_entity_poly.entity_id
_entity_poly.type
_entity_poly.pdbx_seq_one_letter_code
_entity_poly.pdbx_strand_id
1 'polypeptide(L)'
;MGLALHAHRGARRARRSRTRVGGLREVLLHRRRDALTPQHPAKTGDRSSGAQQVDEPADHQRDGEHNQQGADQHASDGARARARAGSHPEQDGRTRRAQDQCARADEHDHDARADLGGMEVPEHEGSDIHDGGRDDARENSRSDVAPELLLSNPLARPCPRRNRVFVAVLGHICTIAVRSLRERYGAVVCTRILWNDNPIAKTVSRCMDWSVSDEPELWFVPRGTERGGTGDTDAHAWRSRYSSVVTSMWSMGTVDGLNEKGLGAHALYLDPEDVSFPDPDGRPSVPNALWVQYLLDNYATVAEAVADINSIRITSPTFRGIELGIHIALEDATGDSAIIEPLDGTLVVHHGPEYTVMANSPTLDKQLENLARYRPFGGELPPPGDITSSDRFVRSSYFLHYLPEPANLEEAVAGVFQLIANVSVPYGAPYSTGDVYPTWWRSGADLTNRVYYFGSTRSPNIFWITLDDLADGSQVRRIDPRQLTLVGDQTENLQPGVLPY
;
A
#
# COMPACT_ATOMS: atom_id res chain seq x y z
N MET A 1 50.03 -53.38 -11.59
CA MET A 1 49.41 -53.75 -12.88
C MET A 1 48.25 -52.77 -13.06
N GLY A 2 48.12 -51.96 -14.11
CA GLY A 2 48.45 -52.18 -15.53
C GLY A 2 47.18 -52.71 -16.22
N LEU A 3 46.61 -52.13 -17.29
CA LEU A 3 47.14 -51.16 -18.28
C LEU A 3 46.24 -49.92 -18.46
N ALA A 4 46.71 -48.95 -19.25
CA ALA A 4 45.90 -47.91 -19.89
C ALA A 4 46.28 -47.75 -21.38
N LEU A 5 45.29 -47.41 -22.24
CA LEU A 5 45.39 -47.00 -23.66
C LEU A 5 44.05 -46.30 -23.98
N HIS A 6 43.93 -45.07 -24.51
CA HIS A 6 44.39 -44.51 -25.81
C HIS A 6 43.91 -45.31 -27.03
N ALA A 7 43.28 -44.76 -28.09
CA ALA A 7 42.76 -43.41 -28.38
C ALA A 7 41.73 -43.53 -29.57
N HIS A 8 41.26 -42.53 -30.36
CA HIS A 8 41.57 -41.10 -30.55
C HIS A 8 40.43 -40.35 -31.31
N ARG A 9 40.48 -39.00 -31.32
CA ARG A 9 39.86 -37.98 -32.23
C ARG A 9 38.60 -38.30 -33.08
N GLY A 10 37.60 -37.41 -32.98
CA GLY A 10 36.60 -37.16 -34.04
C GLY A 10 35.91 -35.79 -33.89
N ALA A 11 36.33 -34.77 -34.67
CA ALA A 11 35.81 -33.41 -34.55
C ALA A 11 34.96 -32.98 -35.76
N ARG A 12 33.76 -32.43 -35.52
CA ARG A 12 32.99 -31.64 -36.51
C ARG A 12 32.35 -30.42 -35.86
N ARG A 13 32.49 -29.26 -36.50
CA ARG A 13 31.76 -28.02 -36.16
C ARG A 13 30.35 -28.09 -36.74
N ALA A 14 29.35 -27.67 -35.94
CA ALA A 14 28.10 -27.08 -36.42
C ALA A 14 28.04 -25.61 -35.95
N ARG A 15 27.11 -24.81 -36.49
CA ARG A 15 27.18 -23.33 -36.43
C ARG A 15 25.78 -22.72 -36.29
N ARG A 16 25.67 -21.63 -35.52
CA ARG A 16 24.43 -20.87 -35.19
C ARG A 16 23.52 -21.59 -34.17
N SER A 17 22.70 -20.91 -33.37
CA SER A 17 22.41 -19.46 -33.30
C SER A 17 22.44 -18.94 -31.86
N ARG A 18 23.08 -17.78 -31.63
CA ARG A 18 22.79 -16.95 -30.45
C ARG A 18 21.58 -16.08 -30.77
N THR A 19 20.43 -16.36 -30.17
CA THR A 19 19.31 -15.42 -30.17
C THR A 19 19.56 -14.40 -29.07
N ARG A 20 19.63 -13.11 -29.42
CA ARG A 20 19.58 -12.04 -28.41
C ARG A 20 18.13 -11.92 -27.94
N VAL A 21 17.87 -12.18 -26.67
CA VAL A 21 16.70 -11.59 -26.00
C VAL A 21 17.19 -10.25 -25.46
N GLY A 22 16.65 -9.17 -26.00
CA GLY A 22 17.04 -7.79 -25.68
C GLY A 22 16.13 -6.84 -26.45
N GLY A 23 15.21 -6.21 -25.73
CA GLY A 23 14.13 -5.43 -26.32
C GLY A 23 12.90 -5.33 -25.42
N LEU A 24 13.08 -4.85 -24.19
CA LEU A 24 11.99 -4.53 -23.25
C LEU A 24 12.40 -3.49 -22.18
N ARG A 25 13.40 -2.64 -22.48
CA ARG A 25 14.01 -1.70 -21.51
C ARG A 25 14.13 -0.25 -22.04
N GLU A 26 13.29 0.13 -23.00
CA GLU A 26 13.33 1.43 -23.69
C GLU A 26 11.93 2.05 -23.92
N VAL A 27 10.97 1.86 -22.99
CA VAL A 27 9.63 2.50 -23.04
C VAL A 27 9.24 3.14 -21.70
N LEU A 28 10.14 3.93 -21.10
CA LEU A 28 9.82 4.72 -19.89
C LEU A 28 10.61 6.04 -19.73
N LEU A 29 11.57 6.35 -20.62
CA LEU A 29 12.41 7.55 -20.54
C LEU A 29 12.19 8.51 -21.72
N HIS A 30 11.20 9.41 -21.62
CA HIS A 30 11.04 10.54 -22.55
C HIS A 30 10.24 11.76 -22.02
N ARG A 31 10.60 12.33 -20.85
CA ARG A 31 10.24 13.76 -20.58
C ARG A 31 11.17 14.64 -21.42
N ARG A 32 10.61 15.42 -22.37
CA ARG A 32 11.37 16.44 -23.11
C ARG A 32 11.57 17.69 -22.26
N ARG A 33 12.81 18.20 -22.20
CA ARG A 33 13.05 19.65 -22.18
C ARG A 33 13.28 20.07 -23.62
N ASP A 34 12.56 21.09 -24.09
CA ASP A 34 13.15 22.16 -24.91
C ASP A 34 12.19 23.35 -25.12
N ALA A 35 12.80 24.51 -25.35
CA ALA A 35 12.29 25.87 -25.27
C ALA A 35 10.89 26.20 -25.85
N LEU A 36 10.19 27.07 -25.12
CA LEU A 36 9.18 28.00 -25.65
C LEU A 36 9.84 29.04 -26.57
N THR A 37 9.42 29.12 -27.83
CA THR A 37 9.52 30.37 -28.63
C THR A 37 8.35 30.45 -29.63
N PRO A 38 7.49 31.49 -29.60
CA PRO A 38 6.39 31.63 -30.53
C PRO A 38 6.83 32.14 -31.90
N GLN A 39 6.31 31.56 -32.99
CA GLN A 39 6.50 32.08 -34.35
C GLN A 39 5.28 32.86 -34.82
N HIS A 40 5.46 34.12 -35.17
CA HIS A 40 4.56 34.88 -36.04
C HIS A 40 5.37 35.60 -37.13
N PRO A 41 4.96 35.55 -38.41
CA PRO A 41 5.73 36.18 -39.49
C PRO A 41 5.46 37.68 -39.59
N ALA A 42 6.52 38.48 -39.61
CA ALA A 42 6.43 39.93 -39.82
C ALA A 42 6.08 40.28 -41.28
N LYS A 43 5.32 41.38 -41.46
CA LYS A 43 5.20 42.10 -42.74
C LYS A 43 5.96 43.43 -42.66
N THR A 44 6.23 44.01 -43.83
CA THR A 44 7.27 45.03 -44.07
C THR A 44 6.83 46.49 -43.90
N GLY A 45 7.78 47.34 -43.46
CA GLY A 45 7.76 48.81 -43.57
C GLY A 45 7.50 49.54 -42.25
N ASP A 46 7.98 50.77 -42.03
CA ASP A 46 8.95 51.60 -42.77
C ASP A 46 9.45 52.76 -41.85
N ARG A 47 10.74 53.17 -41.93
CA ARG A 47 11.36 54.35 -41.25
C ARG A 47 11.34 54.37 -39.68
N SER A 48 12.17 55.14 -38.95
CA SER A 48 13.44 55.87 -39.23
C SER A 48 14.16 56.35 -37.95
N SER A 49 15.51 56.46 -38.00
CA SER A 49 16.41 57.44 -37.32
C SER A 49 16.53 57.54 -35.78
N GLY A 50 17.79 57.65 -35.30
CA GLY A 50 18.21 57.95 -33.90
C GLY A 50 19.00 56.78 -33.28
N ALA A 51 20.32 56.78 -33.01
CA ALA A 51 21.25 57.78 -32.44
C ALA A 51 20.95 58.09 -30.95
N GLN A 52 21.88 58.02 -29.99
CA GLN A 52 23.36 58.06 -30.00
C GLN A 52 24.05 57.04 -29.06
N GLN A 53 25.37 56.90 -29.19
CA GLN A 53 26.29 56.32 -28.18
C GLN A 53 26.68 57.37 -27.12
N VAL A 54 27.27 56.95 -25.99
CA VAL A 54 28.61 57.40 -25.52
C VAL A 54 29.04 56.65 -24.22
N ASP A 55 30.14 55.91 -24.38
CA ASP A 55 31.31 55.66 -23.53
C ASP A 55 31.27 55.19 -22.05
N GLU A 56 32.24 54.30 -21.80
CA GLU A 56 32.93 53.80 -20.59
C GLU A 56 33.72 54.91 -19.81
N PRO A 57 34.44 54.66 -18.68
CA PRO A 57 35.03 53.39 -18.20
C PRO A 57 34.95 53.08 -16.68
N ALA A 58 35.68 52.03 -16.29
CA ALA A 58 35.92 51.54 -14.91
C ALA A 58 36.77 52.55 -14.05
N ASP A 59 37.15 52.30 -12.78
CA ASP A 59 37.98 51.17 -12.32
C ASP A 59 38.18 51.11 -10.78
N HIS A 60 38.62 49.95 -10.26
CA HIS A 60 39.34 49.70 -8.97
C HIS A 60 38.68 50.15 -7.61
N GLN A 61 39.06 49.64 -6.42
CA GLN A 61 39.49 48.30 -5.96
C GLN A 61 39.44 48.26 -4.40
N ARG A 62 39.39 47.05 -3.81
CA ARG A 62 39.97 46.65 -2.49
C ARG A 62 39.31 46.97 -1.12
N ASP A 63 39.18 45.86 -0.38
CA ASP A 63 39.68 45.56 0.99
C ASP A 63 39.17 46.33 2.23
N GLY A 64 38.75 45.59 3.28
CA GLY A 64 38.38 46.14 4.59
C GLY A 64 37.68 45.16 5.54
N GLU A 65 38.40 44.24 6.19
CA GLU A 65 37.88 43.39 7.28
C GLU A 65 37.87 44.12 8.63
N HIS A 66 36.86 43.93 9.49
CA HIS A 66 37.05 43.48 10.90
C HIS A 66 35.75 43.25 11.70
N ASN A 67 35.47 41.98 11.99
CA ASN A 67 35.20 41.39 13.31
C ASN A 67 34.88 42.33 14.52
N GLN A 68 33.73 42.14 15.19
CA GLN A 68 33.69 41.68 16.60
C GLN A 68 32.30 41.28 17.15
N GLN A 69 32.32 40.67 18.33
CA GLN A 69 31.21 40.03 19.03
C GLN A 69 30.47 41.00 19.96
N GLY A 70 29.21 40.69 20.29
CA GLY A 70 28.47 41.33 21.38
C GLY A 70 27.13 40.63 21.60
N ALA A 71 26.90 40.10 22.80
CA ALA A 71 25.63 39.53 23.22
C ALA A 71 24.99 40.47 24.25
N ASP A 72 23.65 40.48 24.33
CA ASP A 72 23.00 40.71 25.61
C ASP A 72 21.60 40.11 25.69
N GLN A 73 21.11 39.94 26.91
CA GLN A 73 19.84 39.26 27.23
C GLN A 73 18.72 40.27 27.50
N HIS A 74 17.47 39.92 27.20
CA HIS A 74 16.34 40.41 27.98
C HIS A 74 15.14 39.47 27.95
N ALA A 75 14.56 39.21 29.12
CA ALA A 75 13.30 38.49 29.31
C ALA A 75 12.31 39.39 30.08
N SER A 76 11.00 39.22 29.83
CA SER A 76 9.92 39.79 30.63
C SER A 76 8.60 39.07 30.40
N ASP A 77 7.94 38.61 31.47
CA ASP A 77 6.60 38.01 31.44
C ASP A 77 5.49 38.99 31.02
N GLY A 78 4.35 38.46 30.56
CA GLY A 78 3.23 39.29 30.07
C GLY A 78 1.88 38.60 29.88
N ALA A 79 1.40 37.82 30.86
CA ALA A 79 0.12 37.11 30.74
C ALA A 79 -1.13 37.99 31.02
N ARG A 80 -2.13 38.01 30.12
CA ARG A 80 -3.57 38.08 30.49
C ARG A 80 -4.62 37.89 29.36
N ALA A 81 -5.45 36.86 29.58
CA ALA A 81 -6.90 36.73 29.34
C ALA A 81 -7.69 37.64 28.35
N ARG A 82 -8.41 36.96 27.44
CA ARG A 82 -9.86 37.09 27.08
C ARG A 82 -10.51 38.51 27.08
N ALA A 83 -11.12 38.92 25.95
CA ALA A 83 -12.59 38.80 25.72
C ALA A 83 -13.15 39.49 24.44
N ARG A 84 -14.15 38.82 23.82
CA ARG A 84 -15.36 39.31 23.11
C ARG A 84 -15.29 40.52 22.13
N ALA A 85 -15.54 40.18 20.86
CA ALA A 85 -16.56 40.73 19.95
C ALA A 85 -17.12 42.17 20.13
N GLY A 86 -17.06 42.95 19.05
CA GLY A 86 -17.77 44.23 18.83
C GLY A 86 -18.18 44.39 17.35
N SER A 87 -19.31 45.06 17.10
CA SER A 87 -20.08 45.04 15.83
C SER A 87 -19.67 46.08 14.76
N HIS A 88 -20.22 45.89 13.54
CA HIS A 88 -20.24 46.83 12.40
C HIS A 88 -20.73 48.26 12.75
N PRO A 89 -20.51 49.23 11.83
CA PRO A 89 -21.60 49.65 10.93
C PRO A 89 -21.30 49.52 9.42
N GLU A 90 -22.35 49.56 8.60
CA GLU A 90 -22.35 49.41 7.13
C GLU A 90 -22.34 50.75 6.36
N GLN A 91 -21.91 50.72 5.08
CA GLN A 91 -22.52 51.38 3.89
C GLN A 91 -21.55 51.21 2.69
N ASP A 92 -21.94 51.09 1.41
CA ASP A 92 -23.23 50.85 0.71
C ASP A 92 -22.87 50.33 -0.72
N GLY A 93 -23.82 49.96 -1.59
CA GLY A 93 -23.58 50.15 -3.04
C GLY A 93 -23.73 49.00 -4.05
N ARG A 94 -24.75 48.14 -3.94
CA ARG A 94 -25.48 47.49 -5.08
C ARG A 94 -24.69 46.69 -6.15
N THR A 95 -25.08 45.43 -6.32
CA THR A 95 -25.86 45.01 -7.52
C THR A 95 -26.64 43.70 -7.27
N ARG A 96 -27.76 43.49 -7.98
CA ARG A 96 -28.61 42.29 -7.89
C ARG A 96 -28.90 41.72 -9.28
N ARG A 97 -28.86 40.39 -9.40
CA ARG A 97 -29.72 39.51 -10.25
C ARG A 97 -29.55 38.09 -9.69
N ALA A 98 -30.40 37.64 -8.77
CA ALA A 98 -31.76 37.15 -9.00
C ALA A 98 -31.77 35.78 -9.69
N GLN A 99 -31.78 34.72 -8.88
CA GLN A 99 -32.36 33.43 -9.24
C GLN A 99 -33.89 33.60 -9.23
N ASP A 100 -34.59 33.08 -10.25
CA ASP A 100 -35.97 32.59 -10.14
C ASP A 100 -36.46 32.05 -11.49
N GLN A 101 -36.79 30.76 -11.55
CA GLN A 101 -37.83 30.22 -12.44
C GLN A 101 -38.22 28.82 -11.96
N CYS A 102 -39.52 28.60 -11.77
CA CYS A 102 -40.05 27.35 -11.22
C CYS A 102 -41.35 26.97 -11.94
N ALA A 103 -41.52 25.65 -12.15
CA ALA A 103 -42.76 24.91 -12.49
C ALA A 103 -43.62 25.35 -13.70
N ARG A 104 -43.91 24.38 -14.58
CA ARG A 104 -45.29 23.93 -14.90
C ARG A 104 -45.31 22.77 -15.91
N ALA A 105 -45.94 21.66 -15.52
CA ALA A 105 -46.59 20.67 -16.38
C ALA A 105 -47.34 19.65 -15.51
N ASP A 106 -48.64 19.84 -15.37
CA ASP A 106 -49.62 18.92 -14.76
C ASP A 106 -50.06 17.88 -15.84
N GLU A 107 -50.83 16.80 -15.66
CA GLU A 107 -51.41 16.06 -14.51
C GLU A 107 -51.95 14.70 -15.07
N HIS A 108 -52.10 13.64 -14.25
CA HIS A 108 -53.22 12.65 -14.26
C HIS A 108 -52.95 11.37 -13.44
N ASP A 109 -53.83 11.13 -12.45
CA ASP A 109 -54.58 9.91 -12.05
C ASP A 109 -54.04 8.47 -12.32
N HIS A 110 -54.31 7.45 -11.47
CA HIS A 110 -55.28 7.37 -10.36
C HIS A 110 -54.91 6.31 -9.28
N ASP A 111 -55.44 6.51 -8.07
CA ASP A 111 -55.74 5.58 -6.94
C ASP A 111 -55.01 4.24 -6.71
N ALA A 112 -54.51 4.08 -5.47
CA ALA A 112 -54.92 3.01 -4.54
C ALA A 112 -54.60 3.38 -3.06
N ARG A 113 -55.45 3.01 -2.10
CA ARG A 113 -55.27 3.27 -0.64
C ARG A 113 -55.57 2.03 0.22
N ALA A 114 -54.68 1.77 1.18
CA ALA A 114 -54.94 1.13 2.49
C ALA A 114 -53.73 1.47 3.40
N ASP A 115 -53.81 2.43 4.32
CA ASP A 115 -54.49 2.43 5.63
C ASP A 115 -53.60 1.83 6.74
N LEU A 116 -53.38 2.62 7.80
CA LEU A 116 -52.44 2.36 8.91
C LEU A 116 -53.00 2.99 10.19
N GLY A 117 -52.97 2.26 11.30
CA GLY A 117 -53.42 2.80 12.60
C GLY A 117 -52.91 2.00 13.80
N GLY A 118 -52.94 2.64 14.97
CA GLY A 118 -52.67 2.02 16.28
C GLY A 118 -51.25 2.21 16.79
N MET A 119 -51.06 3.18 17.69
CA MET A 119 -49.89 3.30 18.57
C MET A 119 -50.41 3.53 19.99
N GLU A 120 -50.01 2.71 20.96
CA GLU A 120 -50.29 2.93 22.38
C GLU A 120 -49.27 2.21 23.27
N VAL A 121 -49.03 2.77 24.46
CA VAL A 121 -48.04 2.33 25.47
C VAL A 121 -48.59 2.70 26.85
N PRO A 122 -48.53 1.82 27.87
CA PRO A 122 -47.73 2.17 29.06
C PRO A 122 -47.03 0.98 29.77
N GLU A 123 -45.91 1.30 30.43
CA GLU A 123 -45.58 1.13 31.87
C GLU A 123 -46.34 0.09 32.74
N HIS A 124 -45.83 -0.46 33.87
CA HIS A 124 -44.67 -0.11 34.72
C HIS A 124 -44.21 -1.33 35.58
N GLU A 125 -43.19 -1.11 36.42
CA GLU A 125 -42.75 -1.90 37.60
C GLU A 125 -41.75 -3.06 37.40
N GLY A 126 -41.04 -3.42 38.49
CA GLY A 126 -40.01 -4.47 38.53
C GLY A 126 -39.49 -4.71 39.95
N SER A 127 -38.57 -5.68 40.12
CA SER A 127 -37.89 -5.92 41.41
C SER A 127 -36.66 -6.84 41.27
N ASP A 128 -35.47 -6.27 41.48
CA ASP A 128 -34.55 -6.58 42.58
C ASP A 128 -34.45 -8.01 43.18
N ILE A 129 -33.18 -8.42 43.42
CA ILE A 129 -32.61 -9.24 44.53
C ILE A 129 -32.08 -10.67 44.25
N HIS A 130 -30.82 -10.86 44.68
CA HIS A 130 -29.98 -12.07 44.88
C HIS A 130 -29.71 -13.01 43.67
N ASP A 131 -28.48 -13.44 43.37
CA ASP A 131 -27.33 -13.95 44.18
C ASP A 131 -27.49 -15.41 44.63
N GLY A 132 -26.41 -16.18 44.55
CA GLY A 132 -26.37 -17.64 44.65
C GLY A 132 -25.61 -18.29 43.48
N GLY A 133 -24.29 -18.39 43.59
CA GLY A 133 -23.43 -19.10 42.63
C GLY A 133 -23.19 -20.57 43.00
N ARG A 134 -22.08 -21.10 42.45
CA ARG A 134 -21.38 -22.39 42.71
C ARG A 134 -21.63 -23.60 41.79
N ASP A 135 -20.52 -23.93 41.14
CA ASP A 135 -19.82 -25.23 41.15
C ASP A 135 -20.21 -26.39 40.19
N ASP A 136 -19.14 -27.01 39.69
CA ASP A 136 -18.94 -28.40 39.24
C ASP A 136 -19.72 -29.00 38.04
N ALA A 137 -19.11 -28.83 36.87
CA ALA A 137 -18.29 -29.86 36.18
C ALA A 137 -18.85 -31.29 35.88
N ARG A 138 -18.35 -31.84 34.75
CA ARG A 138 -18.41 -33.25 34.30
C ARG A 138 -19.80 -33.76 33.82
N GLU A 139 -19.92 -34.82 33.02
CA GLU A 139 -19.07 -35.46 31.98
C GLU A 139 -19.92 -36.55 31.28
N ASN A 140 -19.47 -37.05 30.11
CA ASN A 140 -19.82 -38.36 29.52
C ASN A 140 -21.25 -38.66 29.00
N SER A 141 -21.32 -38.73 27.67
CA SER A 141 -21.66 -39.93 26.86
C SER A 141 -23.09 -40.51 26.76
N ARG A 142 -23.42 -40.89 25.52
CA ARG A 142 -24.34 -41.96 25.03
C ARG A 142 -24.21 -41.97 23.49
N SER A 143 -23.71 -42.99 22.81
CA SER A 143 -24.06 -44.43 22.71
C SER A 143 -24.92 -44.71 21.47
N ASP A 144 -24.52 -45.69 20.68
CA ASP A 144 -25.11 -46.08 19.39
C ASP A 144 -26.55 -46.63 19.48
N VAL A 145 -27.23 -46.69 18.33
CA VAL A 145 -27.95 -47.87 17.80
C VAL A 145 -28.42 -47.58 16.37
N ALA A 146 -28.37 -48.59 15.49
CA ALA A 146 -28.97 -48.56 14.15
C ALA A 146 -29.87 -49.80 13.94
N PRO A 147 -30.84 -49.74 13.01
CA PRO A 147 -31.07 -50.91 12.13
C PRO A 147 -31.43 -50.55 10.67
N GLU A 148 -31.19 -51.49 9.76
CA GLU A 148 -31.76 -51.50 8.40
C GLU A 148 -33.18 -52.12 8.37
N LEU A 149 -33.95 -51.89 7.30
CA LEU A 149 -34.50 -52.94 6.40
C LEU A 149 -35.51 -52.39 5.36
N LEU A 150 -35.27 -52.70 4.07
CA LEU A 150 -36.28 -52.87 2.98
C LEU A 150 -37.09 -51.61 2.53
N LEU A 151 -37.64 -51.50 1.30
CA LEU A 151 -37.88 -52.45 0.20
C LEU A 151 -37.93 -51.74 -1.19
N SER A 152 -37.41 -52.38 -2.26
CA SER A 152 -37.75 -52.27 -3.71
C SER A 152 -38.11 -50.92 -4.39
N ASN A 153 -37.46 -50.62 -5.54
CA ASN A 153 -37.96 -49.69 -6.59
C ASN A 153 -37.82 -50.31 -8.01
N PRO A 154 -38.91 -50.54 -8.77
CA PRO A 154 -38.89 -51.38 -9.97
C PRO A 154 -38.83 -50.63 -11.33
N LEU A 155 -37.77 -49.86 -11.61
CA LEU A 155 -37.57 -49.20 -12.92
C LEU A 155 -36.15 -49.33 -13.51
N ALA A 156 -35.65 -50.56 -13.62
CA ALA A 156 -34.39 -50.84 -14.32
C ALA A 156 -34.59 -50.90 -15.85
N ARG A 157 -34.19 -49.85 -16.59
CA ARG A 157 -33.96 -49.91 -18.05
C ARG A 157 -32.46 -50.09 -18.34
N PRO A 158 -32.05 -50.96 -19.29
CA PRO A 158 -30.65 -51.16 -19.63
C PRO A 158 -30.07 -49.93 -20.35
N CYS A 159 -28.98 -49.38 -19.82
CA CYS A 159 -28.25 -48.28 -20.44
C CYS A 159 -27.36 -48.79 -21.60
N PRO A 160 -27.36 -48.17 -22.80
CA PRO A 160 -26.54 -48.62 -23.92
C PRO A 160 -25.03 -48.46 -23.65
N ARG A 161 -24.21 -49.26 -24.34
CA ARG A 161 -22.76 -49.35 -24.14
C ARG A 161 -22.07 -47.97 -24.22
N ARG A 162 -21.51 -47.51 -23.10
CA ARG A 162 -20.69 -46.27 -23.02
C ARG A 162 -19.52 -46.32 -24.01
N ASN A 163 -19.51 -45.40 -24.95
CA ASN A 163 -18.45 -45.27 -25.94
C ASN A 163 -17.25 -44.52 -25.32
N ARG A 164 -16.11 -45.20 -25.13
CA ARG A 164 -14.98 -44.72 -24.28
C ARG A 164 -14.44 -43.34 -24.68
N VAL A 165 -14.47 -43.00 -25.97
CA VAL A 165 -13.99 -41.71 -26.50
C VAL A 165 -14.79 -40.52 -25.95
N PHE A 166 -16.09 -40.67 -25.74
CA PHE A 166 -16.97 -39.56 -25.34
C PHE A 166 -16.70 -39.09 -23.89
N VAL A 167 -16.25 -40.01 -23.02
CA VAL A 167 -15.89 -39.70 -21.63
C VAL A 167 -14.57 -38.93 -21.56
N ALA A 168 -13.61 -39.24 -22.44
CA ALA A 168 -12.32 -38.54 -22.49
C ALA A 168 -12.48 -37.07 -22.94
N VAL A 169 -13.34 -36.81 -23.93
CA VAL A 169 -13.58 -35.45 -24.44
C VAL A 169 -14.29 -34.57 -23.40
N LEU A 170 -15.34 -35.06 -22.73
CA LEU A 170 -15.94 -34.33 -21.60
C LEU A 170 -14.93 -34.13 -20.45
N GLY A 171 -14.09 -35.12 -20.18
CA GLY A 171 -13.01 -35.01 -19.20
C GLY A 171 -12.09 -33.81 -19.49
N HIS A 172 -11.52 -33.73 -20.69
CA HIS A 172 -10.66 -32.60 -21.08
C HIS A 172 -11.40 -31.25 -21.11
N ILE A 173 -12.64 -31.19 -21.59
CA ILE A 173 -13.41 -29.94 -21.57
C ILE A 173 -13.68 -29.49 -20.12
N CYS A 174 -13.99 -30.41 -19.20
CA CYS A 174 -14.10 -30.08 -17.78
C CYS A 174 -12.74 -29.70 -17.17
N THR A 175 -11.62 -30.33 -17.50
CA THR A 175 -10.30 -29.94 -16.96
C THR A 175 -9.85 -28.56 -17.45
N ILE A 176 -10.13 -28.21 -18.71
CA ILE A 176 -9.86 -26.88 -19.25
C ILE A 176 -10.80 -25.85 -18.63
N ALA A 177 -12.11 -26.13 -18.58
CA ALA A 177 -13.10 -25.25 -17.97
C ALA A 177 -12.82 -24.99 -16.48
N VAL A 178 -12.41 -26.03 -15.71
CA VAL A 178 -12.01 -25.90 -14.30
C VAL A 178 -10.73 -25.10 -14.16
N ARG A 179 -9.73 -25.22 -15.06
CA ARG A 179 -8.57 -24.33 -15.06
C ARG A 179 -8.97 -22.86 -15.29
N SER A 180 -9.78 -22.57 -16.31
CA SER A 180 -10.30 -21.21 -16.56
C SER A 180 -11.40 -20.75 -15.57
N LEU A 181 -11.79 -21.59 -14.62
CA LEU A 181 -12.63 -21.22 -13.46
C LEU A 181 -11.80 -21.07 -12.18
N ARG A 182 -10.57 -21.61 -12.13
CA ARG A 182 -9.64 -21.48 -10.99
C ARG A 182 -8.82 -20.19 -11.03
N GLU A 183 -8.72 -19.54 -12.20
CA GLU A 183 -8.22 -18.15 -12.37
C GLU A 183 -9.12 -17.07 -11.69
N ARG A 184 -9.90 -17.45 -10.67
CA ARG A 184 -10.92 -16.65 -9.97
C ARG A 184 -10.93 -16.96 -8.47
N TYR A 185 -9.77 -16.87 -7.83
CA TYR A 185 -9.70 -16.63 -6.39
C TYR A 185 -9.45 -15.15 -6.14
N GLY A 186 -10.34 -14.54 -5.36
CA GLY A 186 -10.23 -13.14 -4.98
C GLY A 186 -9.20 -13.01 -3.86
N ALA A 187 -7.95 -12.76 -4.21
CA ALA A 187 -6.92 -12.49 -3.22
C ALA A 187 -7.29 -11.28 -2.34
N VAL A 188 -6.73 -11.24 -1.13
CA VAL A 188 -6.66 -10.05 -0.26
C VAL A 188 -6.04 -8.88 -1.05
N VAL A 189 -6.58 -7.65 -0.94
CA VAL A 189 -6.20 -6.53 -1.85
C VAL A 189 -5.53 -5.29 -1.20
N CYS A 190 -4.29 -5.38 -0.72
CA CYS A 190 -3.50 -4.18 -0.41
C CYS A 190 -2.99 -3.44 -1.69
N THR A 191 -2.72 -2.13 -1.64
CA THR A 191 -1.98 -1.43 -2.73
C THR A 191 -0.92 -0.54 -2.13
N ARG A 192 0.23 -0.38 -2.78
CA ARG A 192 1.28 0.63 -2.50
C ARG A 192 1.48 1.51 -3.73
N ILE A 193 1.56 2.83 -3.53
CA ILE A 193 1.74 3.85 -4.57
C ILE A 193 2.84 4.82 -4.13
N LEU A 194 3.99 4.80 -4.81
CA LEU A 194 5.12 5.70 -4.61
C LEU A 194 5.12 6.82 -5.66
N TRP A 195 5.21 8.07 -5.22
CA TRP A 195 5.39 9.24 -6.08
C TRP A 195 6.81 9.81 -5.91
N ASN A 196 7.76 9.18 -6.59
CA ASN A 196 9.19 9.51 -6.51
C ASN A 196 9.67 10.54 -7.55
N ASP A 197 8.94 10.80 -8.63
CA ASP A 197 9.39 11.73 -9.70
C ASP A 197 9.08 13.21 -9.42
N ASN A 198 8.26 13.51 -8.40
CA ASN A 198 7.94 14.89 -8.01
C ASN A 198 9.13 15.63 -7.36
N PRO A 199 9.18 16.97 -7.45
CA PRO A 199 10.33 17.77 -7.00
C PRO A 199 10.30 18.19 -5.53
N ILE A 200 9.21 17.96 -4.79
CA ILE A 200 9.00 18.48 -3.43
C ILE A 200 9.51 17.49 -2.37
N ALA A 201 8.95 16.28 -2.36
CA ALA A 201 9.25 15.26 -1.36
C ALA A 201 8.92 13.88 -1.92
N LYS A 202 9.67 12.84 -1.54
CA LYS A 202 9.38 11.46 -1.97
C LYS A 202 8.26 10.93 -1.09
N THR A 203 7.05 10.84 -1.64
CA THR A 203 5.84 10.46 -0.91
C THR A 203 5.33 9.09 -1.36
N VAL A 204 4.92 8.26 -0.40
CA VAL A 204 4.32 6.94 -0.65
C VAL A 204 3.00 6.83 0.10
N SER A 205 2.06 6.02 -0.40
CA SER A 205 0.85 5.65 0.30
C SER A 205 0.47 4.19 0.11
N ARG A 206 -0.22 3.61 1.09
CA ARG A 206 -0.66 2.21 1.06
C ARG A 206 -2.07 2.03 1.65
N CYS A 207 -2.86 1.10 1.13
CA CYS A 207 -4.07 0.60 1.76
C CYS A 207 -3.88 -0.84 2.29
N MET A 208 -4.51 -1.12 3.44
CA MET A 208 -4.60 -2.45 4.03
C MET A 208 -6.05 -2.93 3.93
N ASP A 209 -6.28 -3.92 3.08
CA ASP A 209 -7.61 -4.49 2.83
C ASP A 209 -7.58 -5.95 3.30
N TRP A 210 -8.51 -6.36 4.16
CA TRP A 210 -8.51 -7.71 4.77
C TRP A 210 -9.95 -8.12 5.14
N SER A 211 -10.27 -9.42 5.15
CA SER A 211 -11.66 -9.89 5.36
C SER A 211 -12.19 -9.67 6.78
N VAL A 212 -11.29 -9.44 7.73
CA VAL A 212 -11.54 -9.10 9.14
C VAL A 212 -10.60 -7.99 9.57
N SER A 213 -10.82 -7.40 10.75
CA SER A 213 -9.89 -6.44 11.33
C SER A 213 -8.49 -7.06 11.49
N ASP A 214 -7.47 -6.38 10.97
CA ASP A 214 -6.05 -6.67 11.22
C ASP A 214 -5.58 -6.21 12.62
N GLU A 215 -6.44 -5.47 13.33
CA GLU A 215 -6.22 -4.95 14.69
C GLU A 215 -4.93 -4.12 14.80
N PRO A 216 -4.82 -3.03 14.02
CA PRO A 216 -3.56 -2.31 13.87
C PRO A 216 -3.17 -1.60 15.17
N GLU A 217 -1.88 -1.67 15.50
CA GLU A 217 -1.23 -0.84 16.51
C GLU A 217 -0.09 -0.05 15.85
N LEU A 218 0.07 1.24 16.20
CA LEU A 218 1.14 2.08 15.67
C LEU A 218 2.19 2.31 16.75
N TRP A 219 3.45 2.04 16.43
CA TRP A 219 4.57 2.07 17.35
C TRP A 219 5.67 3.02 16.88
N PHE A 220 6.39 3.62 17.83
CA PHE A 220 7.76 4.10 17.64
C PHE A 220 8.71 3.12 18.31
N VAL A 221 9.70 2.65 17.54
CA VAL A 221 10.77 1.74 17.99
C VAL A 221 12.10 2.50 17.93
N PRO A 222 12.85 2.59 19.03
CA PRO A 222 14.11 3.32 19.07
C PRO A 222 15.26 2.52 18.42
N ARG A 223 16.38 3.22 18.13
CA ARG A 223 17.66 2.58 17.83
C ARG A 223 18.10 1.70 19.00
N GLY A 224 18.84 0.64 18.71
CA GLY A 224 19.46 -0.20 19.73
C GLY A 224 18.51 -1.19 20.40
N THR A 225 17.29 -1.36 19.89
CA THR A 225 16.34 -2.40 20.35
C THR A 225 16.88 -3.78 19.96
N GLU A 226 17.04 -4.68 20.94
CA GLU A 226 17.35 -6.09 20.66
C GLU A 226 16.10 -6.83 20.15
N ARG A 227 16.32 -7.71 19.17
CA ARG A 227 15.29 -8.47 18.45
C ARG A 227 15.73 -9.92 18.28
N GLY A 228 14.76 -10.80 18.11
CA GLY A 228 14.99 -12.19 17.70
C GLY A 228 13.86 -12.70 16.83
N GLY A 229 14.20 -13.43 15.77
CA GLY A 229 13.26 -14.31 15.10
C GLY A 229 12.69 -15.31 16.11
N THR A 230 11.40 -15.61 16.03
CA THR A 230 10.73 -16.55 16.93
C THR A 230 10.45 -17.87 16.24
N GLY A 231 10.58 -18.98 16.98
CA GLY A 231 10.09 -20.31 16.56
C GLY A 231 10.99 -21.19 15.68
N ASP A 232 12.16 -20.71 15.22
CA ASP A 232 13.14 -21.49 14.45
C ASP A 232 14.43 -21.72 15.27
N THR A 233 15.17 -22.82 15.05
CA THR A 233 16.47 -23.06 15.69
C THR A 233 17.58 -22.18 15.12
N ASP A 234 17.45 -21.79 13.84
CA ASP A 234 18.39 -20.92 13.13
C ASP A 234 17.98 -19.44 13.21
N ALA A 235 17.04 -19.09 14.10
CA ALA A 235 16.44 -17.78 14.18
C ALA A 235 17.48 -16.67 14.45
N HIS A 236 17.43 -15.62 13.63
CA HIS A 236 18.35 -14.50 13.70
C HIS A 236 18.06 -13.59 14.89
N ALA A 237 19.09 -13.25 15.66
CA ALA A 237 19.05 -12.16 16.64
C ALA A 237 19.82 -10.95 16.11
N TRP A 238 19.22 -9.76 16.20
CA TRP A 238 19.82 -8.50 15.75
C TRP A 238 19.47 -7.36 16.70
N ARG A 239 20.24 -6.27 16.61
CA ARG A 239 19.99 -5.03 17.31
C ARG A 239 19.69 -3.93 16.30
N SER A 240 18.58 -3.20 16.44
CA SER A 240 18.21 -2.15 15.48
C SER A 240 19.30 -1.09 15.34
N ARG A 241 19.71 -0.83 14.10
CA ARG A 241 20.66 0.22 13.73
C ARG A 241 19.96 1.56 13.62
N TYR A 242 18.70 1.54 13.18
CA TYR A 242 17.85 2.69 12.97
C TYR A 242 16.60 2.67 13.86
N SER A 243 16.04 3.85 14.15
CA SER A 243 14.70 3.99 14.72
C SER A 243 13.64 4.01 13.62
N SER A 244 12.42 3.58 13.96
CA SER A 244 11.29 3.48 13.00
C SER A 244 9.95 3.78 13.64
N VAL A 245 9.02 4.34 12.88
CA VAL A 245 7.58 4.25 13.15
C VAL A 245 6.99 3.16 12.28
N VAL A 246 6.21 2.28 12.90
CA VAL A 246 5.70 1.06 12.28
C VAL A 246 4.25 0.82 12.63
N THR A 247 3.51 0.18 11.72
CA THR A 247 2.18 -0.38 11.99
C THR A 247 2.28 -1.90 12.05
N SER A 248 1.80 -2.49 13.14
CA SER A 248 1.77 -3.93 13.37
C SER A 248 0.36 -4.49 13.26
N MET A 249 0.27 -5.71 12.72
CA MET A 249 -0.97 -6.50 12.60
C MET A 249 -1.06 -7.50 13.76
N TRP A 250 -2.24 -7.71 14.34
CA TRP A 250 -2.59 -8.70 15.39
C TRP A 250 -1.56 -8.86 16.53
N SER A 251 -0.79 -7.81 16.85
CA SER A 251 0.38 -7.85 17.72
C SER A 251 1.42 -8.94 17.38
N MET A 252 1.44 -9.47 16.14
CA MET A 252 2.30 -10.58 15.69
C MET A 252 3.57 -10.14 14.94
N GLY A 253 3.63 -8.89 14.50
CA GLY A 253 4.73 -8.37 13.69
C GLY A 253 4.35 -7.14 12.88
N THR A 254 5.33 -6.59 12.17
CA THR A 254 5.23 -5.32 11.43
C THR A 254 4.79 -5.54 9.99
N VAL A 255 3.80 -4.77 9.53
CA VAL A 255 3.28 -4.83 8.15
C VAL A 255 3.51 -3.55 7.35
N ASP A 256 3.87 -2.45 8.02
CA ASP A 256 4.10 -1.12 7.44
C ASP A 256 5.12 -0.34 8.27
N GLY A 257 5.89 0.56 7.67
CA GLY A 257 6.63 1.55 8.43
C GLY A 257 7.62 2.41 7.66
N LEU A 258 8.25 3.31 8.39
CA LEU A 258 9.24 4.29 7.94
C LEU A 258 10.37 4.39 8.97
N ASN A 259 11.63 4.36 8.53
CA ASN A 259 12.79 4.57 9.40
C ASN A 259 13.40 5.98 9.29
N GLU A 260 14.29 6.30 10.24
CA GLU A 260 14.97 7.60 10.35
C GLU A 260 15.99 7.92 9.24
N LYS A 261 16.09 7.09 8.21
CA LYS A 261 16.86 7.36 6.98
C LYS A 261 15.94 7.65 5.79
N GLY A 262 14.63 7.57 6.00
CA GLY A 262 13.62 7.71 4.96
C GLY A 262 13.42 6.42 4.17
N LEU A 263 13.85 5.26 4.67
CA LEU A 263 13.48 3.97 4.10
C LEU A 263 12.05 3.63 4.55
N GLY A 264 11.13 3.54 3.59
CA GLY A 264 9.80 2.97 3.77
C GLY A 264 9.79 1.49 3.41
N ALA A 265 8.94 0.71 4.08
CA ALA A 265 8.80 -0.72 3.85
C ALA A 265 7.37 -1.20 4.11
N HIS A 266 6.84 -1.99 3.18
CA HIS A 266 5.44 -2.39 3.14
C HIS A 266 5.30 -3.89 2.82
N ALA A 267 4.72 -4.68 3.74
CA ALA A 267 4.30 -6.06 3.44
C ALA A 267 2.90 -6.08 2.85
N LEU A 268 2.75 -6.60 1.64
CA LEU A 268 1.46 -6.84 1.01
C LEU A 268 1.26 -8.34 0.84
N TYR A 269 0.02 -8.81 0.93
CA TYR A 269 -0.31 -10.21 0.63
C TYR A 269 0.04 -10.53 -0.82
N LEU A 270 0.50 -11.75 -1.11
CA LEU A 270 0.59 -12.33 -2.46
C LEU A 270 -0.01 -13.74 -2.36
N ASP A 271 -0.72 -14.19 -3.39
CA ASP A 271 -1.48 -15.44 -3.33
C ASP A 271 -0.57 -16.65 -2.99
N PRO A 272 -0.89 -17.49 -1.99
CA PRO A 272 -0.14 -18.71 -1.69
C PRO A 272 -0.04 -19.72 -2.85
N GLU A 273 -0.87 -19.64 -3.91
CA GLU A 273 -0.65 -20.41 -5.15
C GLU A 273 0.45 -19.82 -6.06
N ASP A 274 0.86 -18.56 -5.87
CA ASP A 274 1.99 -17.88 -6.55
C ASP A 274 3.27 -17.80 -5.67
N VAL A 275 3.18 -17.95 -4.35
CA VAL A 275 4.30 -17.82 -3.38
C VAL A 275 5.13 -19.10 -3.20
N SER A 276 6.45 -18.96 -3.12
CA SER A 276 7.35 -20.01 -2.65
C SER A 276 8.63 -19.43 -1.99
N PHE A 277 8.74 -19.56 -0.67
CA PHE A 277 9.89 -19.11 0.12
C PHE A 277 11.09 -20.08 0.04
N PRO A 278 12.34 -19.61 0.27
CA PRO A 278 13.53 -20.47 0.20
C PRO A 278 13.60 -21.60 1.24
N ASP A 279 14.05 -22.77 0.79
CA ASP A 279 14.33 -23.94 1.63
C ASP A 279 15.40 -23.65 2.71
N PRO A 280 15.43 -24.41 3.83
CA PRO A 280 16.48 -24.32 4.85
C PRO A 280 17.88 -24.63 4.30
N ASP A 281 18.76 -23.63 4.29
CA ASP A 281 20.11 -23.67 3.71
C ASP A 281 21.23 -23.30 4.71
N GLY A 282 20.90 -23.19 5.99
CA GLY A 282 21.84 -22.84 7.07
C GLY A 282 22.11 -21.34 7.21
N ARG A 283 21.44 -20.47 6.44
CA ARG A 283 21.40 -19.03 6.75
C ARG A 283 20.53 -18.76 7.97
N PRO A 284 20.90 -17.75 8.80
CA PRO A 284 20.05 -17.30 9.90
C PRO A 284 18.69 -16.83 9.38
N SER A 285 17.63 -17.10 10.14
CA SER A 285 16.24 -16.94 9.65
C SER A 285 15.44 -15.84 10.34
N VAL A 286 14.55 -15.20 9.57
CA VAL A 286 13.59 -14.20 10.06
C VAL A 286 12.19 -14.60 9.56
N PRO A 287 11.17 -14.69 10.44
CA PRO A 287 9.81 -14.97 9.99
C PRO A 287 9.25 -13.79 9.19
N ASN A 288 8.43 -14.09 8.19
CA ASN A 288 7.74 -13.13 7.31
C ASN A 288 7.09 -11.96 8.09
N ALA A 289 6.48 -12.23 9.25
CA ALA A 289 5.89 -11.25 10.17
C ALA A 289 6.88 -10.19 10.70
N LEU A 290 8.18 -10.50 10.76
CA LEU A 290 9.25 -9.60 11.19
C LEU A 290 10.08 -9.06 10.01
N TRP A 291 9.80 -9.47 8.77
CA TRP A 291 10.62 -9.11 7.61
C TRP A 291 10.68 -7.59 7.36
N VAL A 292 9.53 -6.90 7.44
CA VAL A 292 9.45 -5.42 7.34
C VAL A 292 10.27 -4.77 8.44
N GLN A 293 10.15 -5.25 9.68
CA GLN A 293 10.91 -4.71 10.81
C GLN A 293 12.41 -4.93 10.64
N TYR A 294 12.83 -6.12 10.20
CA TYR A 294 14.23 -6.42 9.95
C TYR A 294 14.84 -5.51 8.88
N LEU A 295 14.08 -5.20 7.81
CA LEU A 295 14.50 -4.25 6.77
C LEU A 295 14.67 -2.84 7.33
N LEU A 296 13.64 -2.31 8.02
CA LEU A 296 13.65 -0.97 8.62
C LEU A 296 14.72 -0.81 9.72
N ASP A 297 14.97 -1.86 10.50
CA ASP A 297 15.96 -1.86 11.58
C ASP A 297 17.41 -1.82 11.07
N ASN A 298 17.69 -2.37 9.87
CA ASN A 298 19.06 -2.67 9.44
C ASN A 298 19.59 -1.87 8.24
N TYR A 299 18.75 -1.32 7.37
CA TYR A 299 19.21 -0.65 6.14
C TYR A 299 18.78 0.83 6.07
N ALA A 300 19.61 1.67 5.44
CA ALA A 300 19.33 3.08 5.23
C ALA A 300 18.73 3.39 3.85
N THR A 301 18.90 2.49 2.88
CA THR A 301 18.47 2.68 1.48
C THR A 301 18.00 1.36 0.87
N VAL A 302 17.24 1.46 -0.23
CA VAL A 302 16.83 0.33 -1.06
C VAL A 302 18.05 -0.43 -1.58
N ALA A 303 19.06 0.29 -2.06
CA ALA A 303 20.29 -0.28 -2.59
C ALA A 303 21.09 -1.10 -1.55
N GLU A 304 21.11 -0.68 -0.28
CA GLU A 304 21.71 -1.48 0.81
C GLU A 304 20.93 -2.79 1.06
N ALA A 305 19.60 -2.70 1.18
CA ALA A 305 18.75 -3.86 1.45
C ALA A 305 18.76 -4.88 0.29
N VAL A 306 18.75 -4.41 -0.96
CA VAL A 306 18.83 -5.26 -2.16
C VAL A 306 20.22 -5.91 -2.30
N ALA A 307 21.30 -5.22 -1.92
CA ALA A 307 22.64 -5.79 -1.96
C ALA A 307 22.84 -6.93 -0.95
N ASP A 308 22.19 -6.87 0.21
CA ASP A 308 22.29 -7.87 1.28
C ASP A 308 21.12 -8.88 1.33
N ILE A 309 20.16 -8.82 0.38
CA ILE A 309 18.90 -9.57 0.41
C ILE A 309 19.02 -11.11 0.56
N ASN A 310 20.21 -11.65 0.34
CA ASN A 310 20.52 -13.08 0.50
C ASN A 310 21.23 -13.44 1.82
N SER A 311 21.54 -12.50 2.72
CA SER A 311 22.20 -12.79 4.01
C SER A 311 21.30 -13.56 4.98
N ILE A 312 19.99 -13.29 4.93
CA ILE A 312 18.93 -13.90 5.75
C ILE A 312 18.04 -14.82 4.91
N ARG A 313 17.52 -15.88 5.54
CA ARG A 313 16.45 -16.73 4.99
C ARG A 313 15.11 -16.31 5.59
N ILE A 314 14.13 -15.97 4.76
CA ILE A 314 12.77 -15.65 5.24
C ILE A 314 11.96 -16.95 5.39
N THR A 315 11.26 -17.10 6.53
CA THR A 315 10.36 -18.23 6.79
C THR A 315 8.90 -17.82 6.78
N SER A 316 8.01 -18.72 6.36
CA SER A 316 6.55 -18.53 6.37
C SER A 316 5.88 -19.48 7.39
N PRO A 317 5.96 -19.20 8.70
CA PRO A 317 5.17 -19.92 9.68
C PRO A 317 3.68 -19.60 9.50
N THR A 318 2.80 -20.60 9.68
CA THR A 318 1.35 -20.36 9.60
C THR A 318 0.85 -19.60 10.83
N PHE A 319 0.03 -18.58 10.64
CA PHE A 319 -0.57 -17.78 11.70
C PHE A 319 -2.07 -18.03 11.77
N ARG A 320 -2.61 -18.33 12.96
CA ARG A 320 -4.02 -18.75 13.16
C ARG A 320 -4.45 -19.91 12.23
N GLY A 321 -3.50 -20.75 11.78
CA GLY A 321 -3.71 -21.85 10.83
C GLY A 321 -3.72 -21.47 9.34
N ILE A 322 -3.42 -20.21 9.01
CA ILE A 322 -3.39 -19.67 7.65
C ILE A 322 -1.93 -19.43 7.23
N GLU A 323 -1.59 -19.73 5.97
CA GLU A 323 -0.31 -19.32 5.39
C GLU A 323 -0.38 -17.86 4.93
N LEU A 324 0.60 -17.06 5.37
CA LEU A 324 0.71 -15.64 5.01
C LEU A 324 1.71 -15.49 3.86
N GLY A 325 1.23 -15.78 2.65
CA GLY A 325 1.92 -15.38 1.42
C GLY A 325 2.04 -13.86 1.38
N ILE A 326 3.28 -13.34 1.34
CA ILE A 326 3.56 -11.91 1.27
C ILE A 326 4.71 -11.61 0.31
N HIS A 327 4.67 -10.43 -0.29
CA HIS A 327 5.80 -9.77 -0.95
C HIS A 327 6.05 -8.39 -0.32
N ILE A 328 7.25 -7.84 -0.51
CA ILE A 328 7.65 -6.56 0.07
C ILE A 328 7.78 -5.51 -1.03
N ALA A 329 7.17 -4.34 -0.81
CA ALA A 329 7.59 -3.09 -1.46
C ALA A 329 8.51 -2.31 -0.51
N LEU A 330 9.54 -1.69 -1.09
CA LEU A 330 10.58 -0.94 -0.38
C LEU A 330 10.88 0.33 -1.18
N GLU A 331 11.07 1.46 -0.51
CA GLU A 331 11.39 2.74 -1.14
C GLU A 331 12.23 3.62 -0.23
N ASP A 332 13.02 4.56 -0.77
CA ASP A 332 13.79 5.49 0.06
C ASP A 332 13.73 6.96 -0.37
N ALA A 333 14.27 7.83 0.49
CA ALA A 333 14.30 9.28 0.30
C ALA A 333 15.06 9.78 -0.95
N THR A 334 15.83 8.92 -1.63
CA THR A 334 16.42 9.25 -2.94
C THR A 334 15.41 9.12 -4.08
N GLY A 335 14.33 8.36 -3.87
CA GLY A 335 13.34 7.97 -4.87
C GLY A 335 13.59 6.59 -5.50
N ASP A 336 14.58 5.83 -5.02
CA ASP A 336 14.77 4.43 -5.41
C ASP A 336 13.61 3.54 -4.88
N SER A 337 13.40 2.39 -5.52
CA SER A 337 12.29 1.47 -5.21
C SER A 337 12.68 0.03 -5.52
N ALA A 338 12.25 -0.91 -4.67
CA ALA A 338 12.33 -2.33 -4.95
C ALA A 338 11.03 -3.06 -4.59
N ILE A 339 10.74 -4.11 -5.36
CA ILE A 339 9.69 -5.08 -5.09
C ILE A 339 10.34 -6.46 -4.99
N ILE A 340 10.05 -7.18 -3.90
CA ILE A 340 10.72 -8.43 -3.52
C ILE A 340 9.66 -9.52 -3.35
N GLU A 341 9.61 -10.45 -4.30
CA GLU A 341 8.62 -11.53 -4.35
C GLU A 341 9.29 -12.90 -4.06
N PRO A 342 8.81 -13.67 -3.08
CA PRO A 342 9.28 -15.04 -2.85
C PRO A 342 8.66 -16.00 -3.87
N LEU A 343 9.41 -16.35 -4.92
CA LEU A 343 8.96 -17.14 -6.08
C LEU A 343 9.94 -18.29 -6.37
N ASP A 344 9.41 -19.48 -6.70
CA ASP A 344 10.16 -20.71 -7.01
C ASP A 344 11.30 -21.05 -6.02
N GLY A 345 11.10 -20.78 -4.71
CA GLY A 345 12.10 -21.01 -3.65
C GLY A 345 13.20 -19.96 -3.60
N THR A 346 13.01 -18.79 -4.21
CA THR A 346 14.00 -17.71 -4.31
C THR A 346 13.36 -16.34 -4.04
N LEU A 347 14.18 -15.33 -3.70
CA LEU A 347 13.71 -13.94 -3.62
C LEU A 347 13.98 -13.27 -4.97
N VAL A 348 12.92 -13.10 -5.77
CA VAL A 348 12.95 -12.36 -7.04
C VAL A 348 12.83 -10.86 -6.72
N VAL A 349 13.75 -10.06 -7.26
CA VAL A 349 13.84 -8.63 -6.96
C VAL A 349 13.72 -7.80 -8.23
N HIS A 350 12.72 -6.93 -8.26
CA HIS A 350 12.56 -5.86 -9.24
C HIS A 350 13.04 -4.56 -8.60
N HIS A 351 14.23 -4.09 -8.98
CA HIS A 351 14.91 -2.93 -8.37
C HIS A 351 15.12 -1.81 -9.40
N GLY A 352 14.63 -0.61 -9.08
CA GLY A 352 14.70 0.59 -9.90
C GLY A 352 13.55 1.57 -9.62
N PRO A 353 13.75 2.89 -9.81
CA PRO A 353 12.75 3.91 -9.53
C PRO A 353 11.48 3.80 -10.40
N GLU A 354 11.48 3.02 -11.48
CA GLU A 354 10.28 2.74 -12.28
C GLU A 354 9.22 1.88 -11.55
N TYR A 355 9.59 1.15 -10.49
CA TYR A 355 8.68 0.25 -9.76
C TYR A 355 7.87 1.01 -8.69
N THR A 356 7.03 1.94 -9.14
CA THR A 356 6.28 2.88 -8.27
C THR A 356 5.00 2.29 -7.67
N VAL A 357 4.32 1.39 -8.36
CA VAL A 357 3.06 0.78 -7.91
C VAL A 357 3.28 -0.70 -7.60
N MET A 358 2.62 -1.20 -6.54
CA MET A 358 2.49 -2.63 -6.28
C MET A 358 1.08 -2.94 -5.77
N ALA A 359 0.47 -3.99 -6.30
CA ALA A 359 -0.71 -4.65 -5.74
C ALA A 359 -0.41 -6.15 -5.54
N ASN A 360 -1.33 -6.89 -4.93
CA ASN A 360 -1.08 -8.23 -4.39
C ASN A 360 -0.81 -9.32 -5.43
N SER A 361 -1.75 -9.47 -6.35
CA SER A 361 -1.86 -10.66 -7.19
C SER A 361 -2.35 -10.28 -8.57
N PRO A 362 -1.85 -10.91 -9.63
CA PRO A 362 -0.79 -11.94 -9.61
C PRO A 362 0.62 -11.31 -9.42
N THR A 363 1.72 -12.06 -9.56
CA THR A 363 3.11 -11.52 -9.45
C THR A 363 3.38 -10.26 -10.29
N LEU A 364 4.38 -9.45 -9.92
CA LEU A 364 4.63 -8.13 -10.52
C LEU A 364 4.83 -8.16 -12.04
N ASP A 365 5.60 -9.12 -12.57
CA ASP A 365 5.79 -9.28 -14.02
C ASP A 365 4.44 -9.43 -14.76
N LYS A 366 3.50 -10.17 -14.18
CA LYS A 366 2.14 -10.36 -14.73
C LYS A 366 1.28 -9.09 -14.55
N GLN A 367 1.48 -8.31 -13.47
CA GLN A 367 0.83 -7.00 -13.29
C GLN A 367 1.32 -5.99 -14.35
N LEU A 368 2.62 -5.98 -14.65
CA LEU A 368 3.25 -5.15 -15.67
C LEU A 368 2.84 -5.57 -17.10
N GLU A 369 2.78 -6.87 -17.40
CA GLU A 369 2.21 -7.38 -18.66
C GLU A 369 0.76 -6.93 -18.84
N ASN A 370 -0.04 -6.99 -17.77
CA ASN A 370 -1.42 -6.50 -17.82
C ASN A 370 -1.49 -4.99 -18.07
N LEU A 371 -0.65 -4.19 -17.41
CA LEU A 371 -0.60 -2.73 -17.54
C LEU A 371 -0.35 -2.28 -18.99
N ALA A 372 0.52 -2.96 -19.72
CA ALA A 372 0.85 -2.66 -21.11
C ALA A 372 -0.34 -2.76 -22.09
N ARG A 373 -1.49 -3.31 -21.65
CA ARG A 373 -2.74 -3.39 -22.43
C ARG A 373 -3.56 -2.10 -22.40
N TYR A 374 -3.21 -1.16 -21.53
CA TYR A 374 -3.97 0.05 -21.24
C TYR A 374 -3.27 1.32 -21.73
N ARG A 375 -4.05 2.38 -22.00
CA ARG A 375 -3.52 3.73 -22.22
C ARG A 375 -3.09 4.33 -20.86
N PRO A 376 -2.01 5.14 -20.80
CA PRO A 376 -1.07 5.49 -21.87
C PRO A 376 0.09 4.49 -22.06
N PHE A 377 0.11 3.37 -21.35
CA PHE A 377 1.23 2.41 -21.23
C PHE A 377 1.49 1.53 -22.47
N GLY A 378 1.18 2.03 -23.67
CA GLY A 378 1.39 1.35 -24.95
C GLY A 378 0.19 0.57 -25.50
N GLY A 379 -0.85 0.36 -24.68
CA GLY A 379 -2.09 -0.28 -25.10
C GLY A 379 -3.24 0.69 -25.36
N GLU A 380 -4.42 0.14 -25.68
CA GLU A 380 -5.58 0.90 -26.15
C GLU A 380 -6.79 0.88 -25.19
N LEU A 381 -6.75 0.06 -24.12
CA LEU A 381 -7.84 -0.03 -23.16
C LEU A 381 -7.92 1.22 -22.25
N PRO A 382 -9.12 1.69 -21.88
CA PRO A 382 -9.30 2.70 -20.83
C PRO A 382 -9.02 2.08 -19.45
N PRO A 383 -8.61 2.89 -18.45
CA PRO A 383 -8.36 2.39 -17.09
C PRO A 383 -9.61 1.67 -16.53
N PRO A 384 -9.44 0.49 -15.90
CA PRO A 384 -10.57 -0.38 -15.55
C PRO A 384 -11.12 -0.04 -14.15
N GLY A 385 -12.35 -0.48 -13.86
CA GLY A 385 -13.16 0.06 -12.77
C GLY A 385 -13.44 -0.85 -11.57
N ASP A 386 -13.01 -2.11 -11.61
CA ASP A 386 -13.33 -3.11 -10.58
C ASP A 386 -12.42 -3.00 -9.35
N ILE A 387 -12.77 -3.64 -8.24
CA ILE A 387 -11.98 -3.68 -7.01
C ILE A 387 -10.86 -4.74 -7.04
N THR A 388 -10.71 -5.49 -8.13
CA THR A 388 -9.66 -6.52 -8.27
C THR A 388 -8.24 -5.92 -8.16
N SER A 389 -7.28 -6.72 -7.69
CA SER A 389 -5.90 -6.22 -7.51
C SER A 389 -5.27 -5.75 -8.82
N SER A 390 -5.46 -6.48 -9.93
CA SER A 390 -5.05 -6.07 -11.27
C SER A 390 -5.68 -4.75 -11.73
N ASP A 391 -6.97 -4.52 -11.47
CA ASP A 391 -7.65 -3.27 -11.85
C ASP A 391 -7.11 -2.08 -11.05
N ARG A 392 -6.86 -2.28 -9.75
CA ARG A 392 -6.30 -1.26 -8.86
C ARG A 392 -4.85 -0.94 -9.18
N PHE A 393 -4.03 -1.91 -9.60
CA PHE A 393 -2.68 -1.68 -10.12
C PHE A 393 -2.72 -0.74 -11.34
N VAL A 394 -3.62 -1.01 -12.29
CA VAL A 394 -3.78 -0.18 -13.49
C VAL A 394 -4.33 1.21 -13.17
N ARG A 395 -5.34 1.34 -12.29
CA ARG A 395 -5.85 2.66 -11.86
C ARG A 395 -4.78 3.47 -11.12
N SER A 396 -4.05 2.86 -10.21
CA SER A 396 -2.98 3.52 -9.46
C SER A 396 -1.90 4.04 -10.40
N SER A 397 -1.43 3.20 -11.32
CA SER A 397 -0.46 3.57 -12.36
C SER A 397 -0.99 4.70 -13.25
N TYR A 398 -2.23 4.59 -13.71
CA TYR A 398 -2.89 5.58 -14.57
C TYR A 398 -3.00 6.94 -13.89
N PHE A 399 -3.56 7.01 -12.67
CA PHE A 399 -3.73 8.29 -11.98
C PHE A 399 -2.40 8.89 -11.51
N LEU A 400 -1.42 8.07 -11.12
CA LEU A 400 -0.07 8.52 -10.80
C LEU A 400 0.62 9.18 -12.00
N HIS A 401 0.47 8.61 -13.20
CA HIS A 401 1.00 9.19 -14.44
C HIS A 401 0.37 10.56 -14.79
N TYR A 402 -0.86 10.82 -14.34
CA TYR A 402 -1.60 12.06 -14.63
C TYR A 402 -1.65 13.04 -13.46
N LEU A 403 -0.90 12.81 -12.38
CA LEU A 403 -0.87 13.72 -11.24
C LEU A 403 -0.14 15.03 -11.60
N PRO A 404 -0.71 16.20 -11.29
CA PRO A 404 -0.03 17.47 -11.51
C PRO A 404 1.21 17.58 -10.60
N GLU A 405 2.22 18.30 -11.06
CA GLU A 405 3.41 18.60 -10.24
C GLU A 405 2.99 19.46 -9.02
N PRO A 406 3.25 19.04 -7.78
CA PRO A 406 2.71 19.67 -6.58
C PRO A 406 3.47 20.97 -6.26
N ALA A 407 2.76 22.03 -5.85
CA ALA A 407 3.36 23.32 -5.53
C ALA A 407 3.97 23.39 -4.12
N ASN A 408 3.64 22.44 -3.25
CA ASN A 408 4.00 22.39 -1.83
C ASN A 408 3.91 20.95 -1.28
N LEU A 409 4.30 20.76 -0.02
CA LEU A 409 4.34 19.43 0.60
C LEU A 409 2.92 18.90 0.86
N GLU A 410 2.00 19.78 1.23
CA GLU A 410 0.60 19.47 1.49
C GLU A 410 -0.07 18.87 0.25
N GLU A 411 0.20 19.41 -0.94
CA GLU A 411 -0.23 18.84 -2.22
C GLU A 411 0.47 17.51 -2.56
N ALA A 412 1.77 17.38 -2.26
CA ALA A 412 2.52 16.14 -2.50
C ALA A 412 1.99 14.95 -1.67
N VAL A 413 1.63 15.21 -0.40
CA VAL A 413 1.02 14.23 0.50
C VAL A 413 -0.46 14.01 0.15
N ALA A 414 -1.23 15.08 -0.11
CA ALA A 414 -2.64 14.96 -0.50
C ALA A 414 -2.82 14.22 -1.84
N GLY A 415 -1.86 14.31 -2.76
CA GLY A 415 -1.87 13.57 -4.03
C GLY A 415 -1.87 12.05 -3.81
N VAL A 416 -0.90 11.53 -3.06
CA VAL A 416 -0.82 10.09 -2.76
C VAL A 416 -1.99 9.60 -1.89
N PHE A 417 -2.55 10.44 -1.02
CA PHE A 417 -3.75 10.10 -0.24
C PHE A 417 -5.05 10.10 -1.07
N GLN A 418 -5.17 10.94 -2.11
CA GLN A 418 -6.29 10.89 -3.06
C GLN A 418 -6.23 9.63 -3.93
N LEU A 419 -5.05 9.24 -4.39
CA LEU A 419 -4.86 8.04 -5.21
C LEU A 419 -5.17 6.76 -4.43
N ILE A 420 -4.65 6.63 -3.22
CA ILE A 420 -4.93 5.44 -2.41
C ILE A 420 -6.40 5.37 -1.95
N ALA A 421 -7.09 6.52 -1.86
CA ALA A 421 -8.55 6.56 -1.69
C ALA A 421 -9.31 6.08 -2.94
N ASN A 422 -8.82 6.38 -4.16
CA ASN A 422 -9.42 5.90 -5.42
C ASN A 422 -9.39 4.37 -5.58
N VAL A 423 -8.40 3.71 -4.97
CA VAL A 423 -8.27 2.24 -4.97
C VAL A 423 -8.58 1.59 -3.62
N SER A 424 -9.12 2.33 -2.65
CA SER A 424 -9.67 1.74 -1.42
C SER A 424 -10.99 1.03 -1.70
N VAL A 425 -11.21 -0.11 -1.04
CA VAL A 425 -12.41 -0.94 -1.19
C VAL A 425 -13.41 -0.64 -0.06
N PRO A 426 -14.66 -0.21 -0.38
CA PRO A 426 -15.66 0.11 0.64
C PRO A 426 -16.09 -1.08 1.51
N TYR A 427 -16.49 -0.79 2.75
CA TYR A 427 -17.10 -1.79 3.63
C TYR A 427 -18.34 -2.44 3.00
N GLY A 428 -18.32 -3.76 2.89
CA GLY A 428 -19.41 -4.55 2.32
C GLY A 428 -19.42 -4.65 0.80
N ALA A 429 -18.45 -4.07 0.08
CA ALA A 429 -18.32 -4.26 -1.37
C ALA A 429 -17.83 -5.69 -1.70
N PRO A 430 -18.62 -6.50 -2.44
CA PRO A 430 -18.23 -7.85 -2.80
C PRO A 430 -17.38 -7.89 -4.07
N TYR A 431 -16.50 -8.87 -4.15
CA TYR A 431 -15.70 -9.18 -5.34
C TYR A 431 -16.54 -9.98 -6.34
N SER A 432 -16.04 -10.12 -7.57
CA SER A 432 -16.65 -10.99 -8.59
C SER A 432 -16.72 -12.47 -8.21
N THR A 433 -16.02 -12.88 -7.14
CA THR A 433 -16.09 -14.20 -6.51
C THR A 433 -17.17 -14.31 -5.41
N GLY A 434 -17.67 -13.19 -4.89
CA GLY A 434 -18.59 -13.10 -3.75
C GLY A 434 -17.92 -12.86 -2.40
N ASP A 435 -16.59 -12.91 -2.32
CA ASP A 435 -15.82 -12.59 -1.11
C ASP A 435 -15.89 -11.09 -0.77
N VAL A 436 -15.45 -10.69 0.42
CA VAL A 436 -15.48 -9.29 0.89
C VAL A 436 -14.19 -8.96 1.65
N TYR A 437 -13.37 -8.07 1.08
CA TYR A 437 -12.11 -7.55 1.63
C TYR A 437 -12.14 -6.02 1.60
N PRO A 438 -12.63 -5.35 2.65
CA PRO A 438 -12.66 -3.89 2.72
C PRO A 438 -11.31 -3.31 3.18
N THR A 439 -11.00 -2.08 2.77
CA THR A 439 -9.90 -1.29 3.33
C THR A 439 -10.20 -0.92 4.79
N TRP A 440 -9.29 -1.27 5.71
CA TRP A 440 -9.38 -0.93 7.14
C TRP A 440 -8.68 0.38 7.48
N TRP A 441 -7.61 0.68 6.75
CA TRP A 441 -6.83 1.90 6.90
C TRP A 441 -6.00 2.19 5.66
N ARG A 442 -5.57 3.45 5.57
CA ARG A 442 -4.60 3.96 4.61
C ARG A 442 -3.43 4.57 5.37
N SER A 443 -2.21 4.16 5.06
CA SER A 443 -0.99 4.83 5.50
C SER A 443 -0.44 5.71 4.39
N GLY A 444 0.44 6.63 4.77
CA GLY A 444 1.33 7.31 3.85
C GLY A 444 2.61 7.73 4.56
N ALA A 445 3.65 8.02 3.79
CA ALA A 445 4.90 8.52 4.34
C ALA A 445 5.48 9.61 3.43
N ASP A 446 6.00 10.66 4.06
CA ASP A 446 7.01 11.53 3.48
C ASP A 446 8.39 10.95 3.88
N LEU A 447 9.08 10.36 2.92
CA LEU A 447 10.39 9.76 3.09
C LEU A 447 11.49 10.84 3.27
N THR A 448 11.29 12.01 2.67
CA THR A 448 12.25 13.13 2.65
C THR A 448 12.27 13.86 3.99
N ASN A 449 11.11 14.15 4.57
CA ASN A 449 10.98 14.84 5.87
C ASN A 449 10.67 13.88 7.03
N ARG A 450 10.61 12.56 6.78
CA ARG A 450 10.41 11.49 7.78
C ARG A 450 9.13 11.68 8.61
N VAL A 451 8.00 11.84 7.92
CA VAL A 451 6.66 11.90 8.54
C VAL A 451 5.83 10.70 8.10
N TYR A 452 5.31 9.95 9.06
CA TYR A 452 4.44 8.79 8.81
C TYR A 452 2.97 9.14 9.15
N TYR A 453 2.09 9.00 8.17
CA TYR A 453 0.67 9.35 8.21
C TYR A 453 -0.20 8.10 8.30
N PHE A 454 -1.31 8.18 9.04
CA PHE A 454 -2.28 7.10 9.18
C PHE A 454 -3.73 7.64 9.20
N GLY A 455 -4.61 6.98 8.44
CA GLY A 455 -6.05 7.22 8.47
C GLY A 455 -6.84 5.91 8.44
N SER A 456 -7.52 5.56 9.52
CA SER A 456 -8.47 4.45 9.52
C SER A 456 -9.70 4.80 8.70
N THR A 457 -10.22 3.88 7.89
CA THR A 457 -11.46 4.07 7.11
C THR A 457 -12.71 4.17 7.98
N ARG A 458 -12.58 3.96 9.29
CA ARG A 458 -13.62 4.16 10.30
C ARG A 458 -13.65 5.58 10.90
N SER A 459 -12.67 6.42 10.56
CA SER A 459 -12.62 7.83 10.96
C SER A 459 -12.57 8.73 9.71
N PRO A 460 -13.16 9.94 9.74
CA PRO A 460 -12.95 10.93 8.69
C PRO A 460 -11.57 11.61 8.77
N ASN A 461 -10.77 11.33 9.81
CA ASN A 461 -9.51 12.01 10.09
C ASN A 461 -8.28 11.25 9.60
N ILE A 462 -7.20 12.00 9.34
CA ILE A 462 -5.83 11.50 9.21
C ILE A 462 -5.01 12.13 10.35
N PHE A 463 -4.11 11.35 10.93
CA PHE A 463 -3.09 11.83 11.86
C PHE A 463 -1.69 11.43 11.38
N TRP A 464 -0.64 11.98 11.98
CA TRP A 464 0.73 11.63 11.65
C TRP A 464 1.67 11.64 12.86
N ILE A 465 2.83 11.03 12.67
CA ILE A 465 3.97 11.03 13.58
C ILE A 465 5.21 11.54 12.83
N THR A 466 5.89 12.53 13.40
CA THR A 466 7.14 13.10 12.90
C THR A 466 8.32 12.37 13.53
N LEU A 467 9.19 11.76 12.72
CA LEU A 467 10.23 10.86 13.26
C LEU A 467 11.42 11.59 13.87
N ASP A 468 11.74 12.77 13.36
CA ASP A 468 12.89 13.57 13.84
C ASP A 468 12.67 14.09 15.26
N ASP A 469 11.42 14.43 15.63
CA ASP A 469 11.02 14.81 17.00
C ASP A 469 11.14 13.65 18.01
N LEU A 470 11.38 12.43 17.54
CA LEU A 470 11.62 11.22 18.33
C LEU A 470 13.08 10.73 18.25
N ALA A 471 13.99 11.44 17.57
CA ALA A 471 15.34 10.97 17.25
C ALA A 471 16.23 10.66 18.48
N ASP A 472 16.02 11.34 19.61
CA ASP A 472 16.68 11.10 20.90
C ASP A 472 15.89 10.13 21.81
N GLY A 473 14.76 9.61 21.35
CA GLY A 473 13.93 8.66 22.08
C GLY A 473 14.60 7.30 22.24
N SER A 474 14.80 6.87 23.50
CA SER A 474 15.35 5.55 23.86
C SER A 474 14.30 4.54 24.34
N GLN A 475 13.01 4.91 24.29
CA GLN A 475 11.88 4.12 24.80
C GLN A 475 10.93 3.75 23.67
N VAL A 476 10.48 2.49 23.62
CA VAL A 476 9.36 2.08 22.76
C VAL A 476 8.10 2.84 23.17
N ARG A 477 7.44 3.45 22.21
CA ARG A 477 6.14 4.12 22.41
C ARG A 477 5.11 3.60 21.42
N ARG A 478 3.83 3.82 21.70
CA ARG A 478 2.71 3.41 20.84
C ARG A 478 1.52 4.35 20.96
N ILE A 479 0.63 4.27 19.98
CA ILE A 479 -0.72 4.82 20.02
C ILE A 479 -1.67 3.81 19.39
N ASP A 480 -2.91 3.71 19.90
CA ASP A 480 -3.94 2.90 19.24
C ASP A 480 -4.52 3.72 18.07
N PRO A 481 -4.22 3.36 16.81
CA PRO A 481 -4.60 4.14 15.63
C PRO A 481 -6.10 4.01 15.28
N ARG A 482 -6.85 3.19 16.02
CA ARG A 482 -8.31 3.01 15.88
C ARG A 482 -9.09 4.05 16.68
N GLN A 483 -8.42 4.88 17.49
CA GLN A 483 -9.04 5.99 18.21
C GLN A 483 -9.58 7.05 17.24
N LEU A 484 -10.91 7.16 17.18
CA LEU A 484 -11.61 8.03 16.22
C LEU A 484 -11.27 9.53 16.34
N THR A 485 -10.79 9.95 17.52
CA THR A 485 -10.43 11.34 17.86
C THR A 485 -9.04 11.78 17.38
N LEU A 486 -8.21 10.87 16.87
CA LEU A 486 -6.87 11.23 16.37
C LEU A 486 -6.98 12.05 15.09
N VAL A 487 -6.25 13.17 15.04
CA VAL A 487 -6.18 14.09 13.91
C VAL A 487 -4.91 14.94 14.03
N GLY A 488 -4.29 15.32 12.92
CA GLY A 488 -3.09 16.16 12.94
C GLY A 488 -1.86 15.44 13.50
N ASP A 489 -0.91 16.21 14.03
CA ASP A 489 0.27 15.64 14.69
C ASP A 489 -0.10 14.94 16.01
N GLN A 490 0.43 13.73 16.23
CA GLN A 490 0.21 12.92 17.42
C GLN A 490 1.53 12.46 18.07
N THR A 491 2.66 13.05 17.68
CA THR A 491 4.02 12.63 18.09
C THR A 491 4.24 12.75 19.60
N GLU A 492 3.76 13.83 20.22
CA GLU A 492 3.79 14.01 21.68
C GLU A 492 2.83 13.06 22.43
N ASN A 493 1.78 12.56 21.76
CA ASN A 493 0.73 11.73 22.36
C ASN A 493 1.08 10.23 22.38
N LEU A 494 2.19 9.82 21.75
CA LEU A 494 2.73 8.46 21.81
C LEU A 494 3.05 8.05 23.26
N GLN A 495 2.33 7.05 23.77
CA GLN A 495 2.47 6.57 25.15
C GLN A 495 3.52 5.46 25.26
N PRO A 496 4.23 5.30 26.39
CA PRO A 496 5.13 4.16 26.61
C PRO A 496 4.47 2.81 26.31
N GLY A 497 5.18 1.95 25.57
CA GLY A 497 4.70 0.62 25.17
C GLY A 497 5.70 -0.48 25.48
N VAL A 498 5.21 -1.71 25.61
CA VAL A 498 6.01 -2.94 25.59
C VAL A 498 5.72 -3.63 24.26
N LEU A 499 6.76 -3.83 23.45
CA LEU A 499 6.63 -4.43 22.12
C LEU A 499 6.42 -5.95 22.28
N PRO A 500 5.37 -6.54 21.66
CA PRO A 500 5.04 -7.96 21.87
C PRO A 500 5.75 -8.93 20.91
N TYR A 501 6.59 -8.42 20.00
CA TYR A 501 7.31 -9.13 18.94
C TYR A 501 8.72 -8.55 18.73
#